data_AF-A0A971HNF9-F1
#
_entry.id   AF-A0A971HNF9-F1
#
_cell.length_a   1.000
_cell.length_b   1.000
_cell.length_c   1.000
_cell.angle_alpha   90.00
_cell.angle_beta   90.00
_cell.angle_gamma   90.00
#
_symmetry.space_group_name_H-M   'P 1'
#
loop_
_entity.id
_entity.type
_entity.pdbx_description
1 polymer ?
#
loop_
_entity_poly.entity_id
_entity_poly.type
_entity_poly.pdbx_seq_one_letter_code
_entity_poly.pdbx_strand_id
1 'polypeptide(L)'
;MFIKKMLCCVSIFLFVIGIAGAADLADSYPAKALVFARVGIQDYLNSYIANRQGTEKNLLDRILSALKNNHGINVSEDIKSFGVFMFDSSEPASSGMPALNPVLFVEGNFVPEKHISIIAKIIESKEGTPVKVASINYNNKKVPALKWKDGLFFFKDKNTLIHCKNNASKYLLNNKVTFGKAPANVMQTIKTNRSFISLSDDFWNNKSVSGNFASKVPAPVQSVLSSLRILSGKYDNGFMNLWLTFATPEVANGMYTLLEQLRTKFNTDSEQEISKFTSNIDKLSANELVSEGAKLMSLAGMKDLIAEISLSVQEEKTLFIKAPIADTQLIMAGIGLSAAIAVPNFQAARGQARQKACFSNQRVLMGAIEMYNMDHDEMIKEITPDMFNAGGLLLREKYLAKPLRMPDPDCLIYSEGDLTGDSGQIRCKKHGSPDNPIMLK
;
A
#
# COMPACT_ATOMS: atom_id res chain seq x y z
N MET A 1 1.21 8.68 -18.37
CA MET A 1 0.28 7.53 -18.19
C MET A 1 0.49 6.79 -16.86
N PHE A 2 1.73 6.62 -16.38
CA PHE A 2 2.09 6.03 -15.08
C PHE A 2 1.60 6.88 -13.88
N ILE A 3 1.72 8.21 -13.97
CA ILE A 3 1.23 9.19 -12.98
C ILE A 3 -0.29 9.11 -12.77
N LYS A 4 -1.09 8.91 -13.84
CA LYS A 4 -2.55 8.72 -13.73
C LYS A 4 -2.95 7.41 -13.04
N LYS A 5 -2.16 6.34 -13.18
CA LYS A 5 -2.44 5.01 -12.59
C LYS A 5 -1.94 4.85 -11.15
N MET A 6 -0.86 5.56 -10.81
CA MET A 6 -0.38 5.76 -9.43
C MET A 6 -1.32 6.70 -8.68
N LEU A 7 -1.80 7.78 -9.33
CA LEU A 7 -2.89 8.60 -8.80
C LEU A 7 -4.14 7.78 -8.54
N CYS A 8 -4.44 6.69 -9.25
CA CYS A 8 -5.66 5.91 -9.02
C CYS A 8 -5.57 5.04 -7.75
N CYS A 9 -4.40 4.47 -7.46
CA CYS A 9 -4.18 3.72 -6.20
C CYS A 9 -3.94 4.66 -5.02
N VAL A 10 -3.23 5.76 -5.22
CA VAL A 10 -3.14 6.86 -4.26
C VAL A 10 -4.50 7.57 -4.13
N SER A 11 -5.39 7.56 -5.13
CA SER A 11 -6.75 8.11 -5.01
C SER A 11 -7.68 7.18 -4.26
N ILE A 12 -7.43 5.86 -4.22
CA ILE A 12 -8.11 4.92 -3.31
C ILE A 12 -7.53 5.05 -1.90
N PHE A 13 -6.20 5.23 -1.78
CA PHE A 13 -5.47 5.46 -0.54
C PHE A 13 -5.78 6.83 0.10
N LEU A 14 -6.01 7.86 -0.71
CA LEU A 14 -6.46 9.21 -0.36
C LEU A 14 -7.99 9.34 -0.40
N PHE A 15 -8.74 8.38 -0.96
CA PHE A 15 -10.22 8.35 -0.85
C PHE A 15 -10.66 8.11 0.59
N VAL A 16 -9.75 7.58 1.42
CA VAL A 16 -10.05 7.01 2.73
C VAL A 16 -9.38 7.77 3.88
N ILE A 17 -8.46 8.70 3.61
CA ILE A 17 -7.79 9.47 4.67
C ILE A 17 -8.35 10.90 4.68
N GLY A 18 -9.60 11.01 5.11
CA GLY A 18 -10.15 12.22 5.73
C GLY A 18 -10.15 11.97 7.23
N ILE A 19 -9.59 12.88 8.01
CA ILE A 19 -9.02 12.59 9.32
C ILE A 19 -9.74 13.18 10.54
N ALA A 20 -10.37 12.34 11.39
CA ALA A 20 -10.91 12.57 12.75
C ALA A 20 -12.48 12.57 13.20
N GLY A 21 -13.19 11.43 13.50
CA GLY A 21 -13.97 11.25 14.80
C GLY A 21 -14.19 9.81 15.38
N ALA A 22 -14.03 9.52 16.71
CA ALA A 22 -14.24 8.17 17.29
C ALA A 22 -14.88 8.08 18.70
N ALA A 23 -15.83 7.15 18.87
CA ALA A 23 -16.18 6.59 20.19
C ALA A 23 -16.92 5.22 20.21
N ASP A 24 -17.71 4.79 19.21
CA ASP A 24 -18.65 3.65 19.45
C ASP A 24 -18.35 2.33 18.71
N LEU A 25 -17.22 2.22 18.01
CA LEU A 25 -16.97 1.09 17.09
C LEU A 25 -16.31 -0.13 17.73
N ALA A 26 -16.08 -0.11 19.04
CA ALA A 26 -15.34 -1.16 19.74
C ALA A 26 -15.91 -2.56 19.47
N ASP A 27 -17.24 -2.66 19.36
CA ASP A 27 -17.99 -3.90 19.20
C ASP A 27 -18.52 -4.14 17.77
N SER A 28 -18.08 -3.34 16.79
CA SER A 28 -18.56 -3.39 15.40
C SER A 28 -17.46 -3.71 14.39
N TYR A 29 -16.38 -4.38 14.79
CA TYR A 29 -15.32 -4.80 13.87
C TYR A 29 -15.72 -6.08 13.13
N PRO A 30 -15.72 -6.09 11.79
CA PRO A 30 -16.00 -7.28 11.02
C PRO A 30 -14.80 -8.23 11.03
N ALA A 31 -14.91 -9.35 11.76
CA ALA A 31 -13.77 -10.25 12.06
C ALA A 31 -13.06 -10.84 10.82
N LYS A 32 -13.74 -10.88 9.66
CA LYS A 32 -13.21 -11.42 8.39
C LYS A 32 -12.96 -10.34 7.32
N ALA A 33 -12.96 -9.06 7.70
CA ALA A 33 -12.73 -8.01 6.73
C ALA A 33 -11.27 -8.00 6.29
N LEU A 34 -11.06 -8.03 4.97
CA LEU A 34 -9.75 -7.83 4.37
C LEU A 34 -9.23 -6.42 4.68
N VAL A 35 -10.13 -5.45 4.50
CA VAL A 35 -9.88 -4.03 4.73
C VAL A 35 -11.01 -3.47 5.57
N PHE A 36 -10.66 -2.67 6.56
CA PHE A 36 -11.61 -1.88 7.32
C PHE A 36 -11.15 -0.43 7.37
N ALA A 37 -12.00 0.46 6.87
CA ALA A 37 -11.70 1.86 6.67
C ALA A 37 -12.79 2.72 7.30
N ARG A 38 -12.39 3.78 7.99
CA ARG A 38 -13.30 4.71 8.67
C ARG A 38 -12.79 6.13 8.56
N VAL A 39 -13.73 7.05 8.34
CA VAL A 39 -13.53 8.48 8.14
C VAL A 39 -14.53 9.23 9.01
N GLY A 40 -14.08 10.11 9.90
CA GLY A 40 -15.00 10.97 10.65
C GLY A 40 -15.65 12.04 9.77
N ILE A 41 -16.84 12.52 10.17
CA ILE A 41 -17.60 13.47 9.33
C ILE A 41 -16.91 14.82 9.21
N GLN A 42 -16.34 15.34 10.30
CA GLN A 42 -15.75 16.68 10.31
C GLN A 42 -14.58 16.76 9.34
N ASP A 43 -13.99 15.62 9.07
CA ASP A 43 -12.74 15.50 8.37
C ASP A 43 -12.95 15.19 6.93
N TYR A 44 -14.00 14.46 6.65
CA TYR A 44 -14.57 14.44 5.32
C TYR A 44 -14.89 15.86 4.85
N LEU A 45 -15.60 16.64 5.68
CA LEU A 45 -15.97 18.02 5.36
C LEU A 45 -14.74 18.92 5.17
N ASN A 46 -13.71 18.74 6.00
CA ASN A 46 -12.46 19.50 5.90
C ASN A 46 -11.49 18.99 4.81
N SER A 47 -11.72 17.78 4.27
CA SER A 47 -10.82 17.20 3.27
C SER A 47 -11.12 17.73 1.87
N TYR A 48 -10.07 17.80 1.05
CA TYR A 48 -10.19 18.03 -0.40
C TYR A 48 -11.07 16.97 -1.12
N ILE A 49 -11.35 15.84 -0.46
CA ILE A 49 -12.21 14.75 -0.95
C ILE A 49 -13.67 15.21 -1.06
N ALA A 50 -14.11 16.16 -0.22
CA ALA A 50 -15.41 16.82 -0.34
C ALA A 50 -15.63 17.52 -1.70
N ASN A 51 -14.57 17.71 -2.51
CA ASN A 51 -14.66 18.38 -3.81
C ASN A 51 -14.59 17.45 -5.04
N ARG A 52 -14.35 16.13 -4.92
CA ARG A 52 -14.40 15.20 -6.08
C ARG A 52 -15.76 14.51 -6.24
N GLN A 53 -16.22 14.34 -7.48
CA GLN A 53 -17.48 13.66 -7.81
C GLN A 53 -17.31 12.15 -7.96
N GLY A 54 -18.20 11.38 -7.34
CA GLY A 54 -18.33 9.92 -7.49
C GLY A 54 -19.79 9.49 -7.32
N THR A 55 -20.21 8.41 -7.99
CA THR A 55 -21.61 7.96 -8.00
C THR A 55 -22.15 7.59 -6.61
N GLU A 56 -21.31 7.05 -5.74
CA GLU A 56 -21.66 6.71 -4.35
C GLU A 56 -21.72 7.94 -3.44
N LYS A 57 -20.81 8.89 -3.61
CA LYS A 57 -20.88 10.20 -2.95
C LYS A 57 -22.19 10.92 -3.27
N ASN A 58 -22.60 10.91 -4.54
CA ASN A 58 -23.89 11.49 -4.93
C ASN A 58 -25.09 10.77 -4.29
N LEU A 59 -24.99 9.50 -3.86
CA LEU A 59 -26.06 8.87 -3.06
C LEU A 59 -26.01 9.38 -1.62
N LEU A 60 -24.83 9.35 -1.00
CA LEU A 60 -24.64 9.71 0.40
C LEU A 60 -24.99 11.18 0.64
N ASP A 61 -24.52 12.09 -0.20
CA ASP A 61 -24.85 13.52 -0.13
C ASP A 61 -26.34 13.77 -0.27
N ARG A 62 -27.04 13.01 -1.13
CA ARG A 62 -28.51 13.09 -1.27
C ARG A 62 -29.24 12.56 -0.05
N ILE A 63 -28.77 11.45 0.52
CA ILE A 63 -29.31 10.89 1.77
C ILE A 63 -29.13 11.90 2.91
N LEU A 64 -27.92 12.39 3.12
CA LEU A 64 -27.59 13.34 4.18
C LEU A 64 -28.37 14.66 4.02
N SER A 65 -28.46 15.18 2.79
CA SER A 65 -29.23 16.39 2.50
C SER A 65 -30.74 16.21 2.75
N ALA A 66 -31.30 15.04 2.39
CA ALA A 66 -32.71 14.75 2.62
C ALA A 66 -33.04 14.50 4.10
N LEU A 67 -32.12 13.88 4.86
CA LEU A 67 -32.26 13.71 6.30
C LEU A 67 -32.20 15.08 7.02
N LYS A 68 -31.32 15.98 6.58
CA LYS A 68 -31.27 17.37 7.07
C LYS A 68 -32.58 18.12 6.81
N ASN A 69 -33.05 18.10 5.57
CA ASN A 69 -34.20 18.92 5.16
C ASN A 69 -35.54 18.44 5.73
N ASN A 70 -35.71 17.15 6.02
CA ASN A 70 -37.01 16.59 6.40
C ASN A 70 -37.11 16.21 7.89
N HIS A 71 -36.00 15.97 8.60
CA HIS A 71 -36.03 15.47 9.98
C HIS A 71 -35.00 16.10 10.92
N GLY A 72 -34.32 17.16 10.51
CA GLY A 72 -33.44 17.92 11.39
C GLY A 72 -32.15 17.21 11.77
N ILE A 73 -31.73 16.16 11.03
CA ILE A 73 -30.36 15.63 11.18
C ILE A 73 -29.39 16.72 10.73
N ASN A 74 -28.63 17.25 11.66
CA ASN A 74 -27.52 18.12 11.35
C ASN A 74 -26.28 17.26 11.05
N VAL A 75 -25.88 17.17 9.79
CA VAL A 75 -24.79 16.28 9.36
C VAL A 75 -23.50 16.48 10.17
N SER A 76 -23.14 17.71 10.53
CA SER A 76 -21.92 17.97 11.32
C SER A 76 -22.02 17.59 12.80
N GLU A 77 -23.23 17.43 13.34
CA GLU A 77 -23.48 17.16 14.76
C GLU A 77 -23.97 15.74 15.01
N ASP A 78 -24.84 15.25 14.12
CA ASP A 78 -25.52 13.97 14.25
C ASP A 78 -24.79 12.84 13.55
N ILE A 79 -24.03 13.09 12.49
CA ILE A 79 -23.20 12.05 11.86
C ILE A 79 -21.83 12.07 12.55
N LYS A 80 -21.36 10.93 13.02
CA LYS A 80 -20.05 10.81 13.66
C LYS A 80 -18.98 10.41 12.65
N SER A 81 -19.28 9.42 11.81
CA SER A 81 -18.33 8.88 10.85
C SER A 81 -19.04 8.13 9.73
N PHE A 82 -18.29 7.76 8.71
CA PHE A 82 -18.67 6.76 7.72
C PHE A 82 -17.47 5.87 7.43
N GLY A 83 -17.70 4.76 6.79
CA GLY A 83 -16.60 3.90 6.40
C GLY A 83 -17.02 2.76 5.50
N VAL A 84 -16.04 1.92 5.23
CA VAL A 84 -16.20 0.74 4.39
C VAL A 84 -15.45 -0.41 5.01
N PHE A 85 -16.01 -1.61 4.93
CA PHE A 85 -15.26 -2.83 5.09
C PHE A 85 -15.43 -3.71 3.87
N MET A 86 -14.37 -4.44 3.52
CA MET A 86 -14.35 -5.31 2.35
C MET A 86 -14.14 -6.75 2.79
N PHE A 87 -14.95 -7.66 2.26
CA PHE A 87 -14.77 -9.10 2.45
C PHE A 87 -14.28 -9.76 1.17
N ASP A 88 -13.50 -10.82 1.36
CA ASP A 88 -13.38 -11.86 0.36
C ASP A 88 -14.65 -12.72 0.44
N SER A 89 -15.41 -12.78 -0.64
CA SER A 89 -16.61 -13.62 -0.66
C SER A 89 -16.35 -15.06 -1.06
N SER A 90 -15.11 -15.47 -1.36
CA SER A 90 -14.72 -16.82 -1.83
C SER A 90 -15.53 -17.42 -3.01
N GLU A 91 -16.63 -16.80 -3.43
CA GLU A 91 -17.42 -17.10 -4.61
C GLU A 91 -16.74 -16.38 -5.79
N PRO A 92 -16.23 -17.14 -6.77
CA PRO A 92 -15.61 -16.52 -7.93
C PRO A 92 -16.64 -15.66 -8.66
N ALA A 93 -16.29 -14.39 -8.92
CA ALA A 93 -17.05 -13.63 -9.89
C ALA A 93 -16.98 -14.36 -11.24
N SER A 94 -17.99 -14.20 -12.09
CA SER A 94 -17.98 -14.72 -13.47
C SER A 94 -16.77 -14.25 -14.29
N SER A 95 -16.03 -13.24 -13.80
CA SER A 95 -14.81 -12.68 -14.39
C SER A 95 -13.49 -13.29 -13.88
N GLY A 96 -13.51 -14.28 -12.98
CA GLY A 96 -12.29 -14.92 -12.45
C GLY A 96 -11.48 -14.05 -11.46
N MET A 97 -11.97 -12.86 -11.11
CA MET A 97 -11.45 -12.07 -9.98
C MET A 97 -12.26 -12.36 -8.70
N PRO A 98 -11.67 -12.25 -7.49
CA PRO A 98 -12.44 -12.31 -6.27
C PRO A 98 -13.48 -11.20 -6.30
N ALA A 99 -14.75 -11.55 -6.03
CA ALA A 99 -15.77 -10.55 -5.79
C ALA A 99 -15.46 -9.88 -4.44
N LEU A 100 -14.74 -8.75 -4.49
CA LEU A 100 -14.65 -7.82 -3.36
C LEU A 100 -16.04 -7.27 -3.09
N ASN A 101 -16.52 -7.46 -1.87
CA ASN A 101 -17.86 -7.06 -1.48
C ASN A 101 -17.75 -5.91 -0.48
N PRO A 102 -17.78 -4.65 -0.95
CA PRO A 102 -17.77 -3.50 -0.06
C PRO A 102 -19.10 -3.43 0.69
N VAL A 103 -18.99 -3.17 1.98
CA VAL A 103 -20.12 -2.81 2.84
C VAL A 103 -19.81 -1.45 3.43
N LEU A 104 -20.68 -0.50 3.11
CA LEU A 104 -20.61 0.86 3.60
C LEU A 104 -21.37 0.94 4.93
N PHE A 105 -20.86 1.77 5.83
CA PHE A 105 -21.59 2.10 7.04
C PHE A 105 -21.52 3.60 7.31
N VAL A 106 -22.54 4.10 7.98
CA VAL A 106 -22.63 5.46 8.49
C VAL A 106 -22.93 5.38 9.97
N GLU A 107 -22.16 6.10 10.77
CA GLU A 107 -22.39 6.25 12.19
C GLU A 107 -22.97 7.62 12.48
N GLY A 108 -24.00 7.66 13.31
CA GLY A 108 -24.63 8.90 13.71
C GLY A 108 -25.78 8.66 14.67
N ASN A 109 -26.50 9.71 15.07
CA ASN A 109 -27.67 9.59 15.91
C ASN A 109 -28.90 9.37 15.02
N PHE A 110 -29.30 8.12 14.83
CA PHE A 110 -30.44 7.78 13.99
C PHE A 110 -31.69 7.45 14.82
N VAL A 111 -32.85 7.72 14.22
CA VAL A 111 -34.15 7.24 14.67
C VAL A 111 -34.69 6.33 13.57
N PRO A 112 -34.35 5.03 13.59
CA PRO A 112 -34.61 4.09 12.49
C PRO A 112 -36.04 4.15 11.95
N GLU A 113 -37.03 4.24 12.84
CA GLU A 113 -38.46 4.25 12.52
C GLU A 113 -38.85 5.48 11.70
N LYS A 114 -38.21 6.63 11.94
CA LYS A 114 -38.46 7.87 11.21
C LYS A 114 -37.67 7.93 9.90
N HIS A 115 -36.44 7.44 9.91
CA HIS A 115 -35.52 7.62 8.79
C HIS A 115 -35.71 6.59 7.67
N ILE A 116 -36.18 5.39 7.98
CA ILE A 116 -36.26 4.29 7.00
C ILE A 116 -37.15 4.61 5.78
N SER A 117 -38.29 5.27 5.99
CA SER A 117 -39.22 5.61 4.91
C SER A 117 -38.67 6.68 3.95
N ILE A 118 -37.81 7.58 4.43
CA ILE A 118 -37.17 8.60 3.59
C ILE A 118 -36.05 7.99 2.78
N ILE A 119 -35.24 7.16 3.43
CA ILE A 119 -34.15 6.49 2.75
C ILE A 119 -34.72 5.58 1.64
N ALA A 120 -35.86 4.92 1.88
CA ALA A 120 -36.58 4.18 0.85
C ALA A 120 -36.91 5.04 -0.37
N LYS A 121 -37.57 6.19 -0.19
CA LYS A 121 -37.91 7.12 -1.29
C LYS A 121 -36.70 7.58 -2.08
N ILE A 122 -35.58 7.84 -1.40
CA ILE A 122 -34.34 8.27 -2.06
C ILE A 122 -33.76 7.14 -2.90
N ILE A 123 -33.70 5.93 -2.36
CA ILE A 123 -33.22 4.74 -3.08
C ILE A 123 -34.12 4.48 -4.29
N GLU A 124 -35.44 4.51 -4.14
CA GLU A 124 -36.39 4.35 -5.25
C GLU A 124 -36.16 5.40 -6.34
N SER A 125 -35.97 6.67 -5.96
CA SER A 125 -35.71 7.76 -6.92
C SER A 125 -34.38 7.61 -7.67
N LYS A 126 -33.40 6.89 -7.09
CA LYS A 126 -32.06 6.75 -7.67
C LYS A 126 -31.90 5.46 -8.46
N GLU A 127 -32.34 4.35 -7.89
CA GLU A 127 -32.17 3.02 -8.48
C GLU A 127 -33.29 2.70 -9.48
N GLY A 128 -34.40 3.46 -9.48
CA GLY A 128 -35.52 3.24 -10.40
C GLY A 128 -36.27 1.93 -10.14
N THR A 129 -36.04 1.31 -8.97
CA THR A 129 -36.66 0.04 -8.58
C THR A 129 -37.41 0.20 -7.25
N PRO A 130 -38.58 -0.45 -7.09
CA PRO A 130 -39.31 -0.44 -5.82
C PRO A 130 -38.44 -0.95 -4.67
N VAL A 131 -38.53 -0.28 -3.51
CA VAL A 131 -37.79 -0.66 -2.30
C VAL A 131 -38.77 -1.28 -1.33
N LYS A 132 -38.49 -2.52 -0.91
CA LYS A 132 -39.31 -3.22 0.09
C LYS A 132 -38.79 -2.90 1.49
N VAL A 133 -39.64 -2.28 2.31
CA VAL A 133 -39.44 -2.21 3.76
C VAL A 133 -39.64 -3.61 4.34
N ALA A 134 -38.64 -4.10 5.06
CA ALA A 134 -38.62 -5.42 5.67
C ALA A 134 -38.00 -5.36 7.07
N SER A 135 -38.08 -6.48 7.79
CA SER A 135 -37.22 -6.72 8.94
C SER A 135 -36.31 -7.90 8.62
N ILE A 136 -35.03 -7.79 8.98
CA ILE A 136 -34.05 -8.87 8.85
C ILE A 136 -33.62 -9.33 10.24
N ASN A 137 -33.24 -10.60 10.35
CA ASN A 137 -32.54 -11.10 11.53
C ASN A 137 -31.05 -10.81 11.35
N TYR A 138 -30.49 -10.06 12.29
CA TYR A 138 -29.06 -9.74 12.34
C TYR A 138 -28.57 -9.95 13.78
N ASN A 139 -27.58 -10.82 13.99
CA ASN A 139 -27.09 -11.22 15.32
C ASN A 139 -28.23 -11.58 16.29
N ASN A 140 -29.19 -12.40 15.85
CA ASN A 140 -30.38 -12.81 16.61
C ASN A 140 -31.33 -11.68 17.04
N LYS A 141 -31.21 -10.48 16.46
CA LYS A 141 -32.12 -9.36 16.65
C LYS A 141 -32.84 -9.02 15.35
N LYS A 142 -34.13 -8.71 15.44
CA LYS A 142 -34.88 -8.16 14.31
C LYS A 142 -34.55 -6.68 14.16
N VAL A 143 -34.08 -6.29 12.98
CA VAL A 143 -33.76 -4.89 12.69
C VAL A 143 -34.51 -4.39 11.45
N PRO A 144 -34.85 -3.09 11.39
CA PRO A 144 -35.47 -2.49 10.21
C PRO A 144 -34.52 -2.49 9.01
N ALA A 145 -35.02 -2.89 7.84
CA ALA A 145 -34.25 -2.99 6.62
C ALA A 145 -35.03 -2.54 5.37
N LEU A 146 -34.30 -2.14 4.35
CA LEU A 146 -34.77 -1.84 3.01
C LEU A 146 -34.06 -2.77 2.05
N LYS A 147 -34.84 -3.49 1.24
CA LYS A 147 -34.32 -4.42 0.24
C LYS A 147 -34.80 -4.03 -1.14
N TRP A 148 -33.88 -4.01 -2.09
CA TRP A 148 -34.18 -3.86 -3.52
C TRP A 148 -33.40 -4.92 -4.31
N LYS A 149 -33.51 -4.87 -5.65
CA LYS A 149 -32.94 -5.88 -6.55
C LYS A 149 -31.45 -6.12 -6.30
N ASP A 150 -30.70 -5.03 -6.09
CA ASP A 150 -29.23 -5.04 -6.10
C ASP A 150 -28.61 -4.63 -4.76
N GLY A 151 -29.40 -4.58 -3.68
CA GLY A 151 -28.84 -4.21 -2.38
C GLY A 151 -29.77 -4.29 -1.18
N LEU A 152 -29.16 -4.03 -0.04
CA LEU A 152 -29.72 -4.07 1.28
C LEU A 152 -29.20 -2.89 2.08
N PHE A 153 -30.11 -2.25 2.78
CA PHE A 153 -29.84 -1.19 3.73
C PHE A 153 -30.51 -1.53 5.05
N PHE A 154 -29.84 -1.38 6.19
CA PHE A 154 -30.45 -1.68 7.48
C PHE A 154 -29.79 -0.93 8.62
N PHE A 155 -30.54 -0.70 9.68
CA PHE A 155 -30.00 -0.16 10.93
C PHE A 155 -29.49 -1.32 11.77
N LYS A 156 -28.18 -1.39 12.02
CA LYS A 156 -27.62 -2.36 12.97
C LYS A 156 -28.10 -2.06 14.39
N ASP A 157 -28.19 -0.77 14.71
CA ASP A 157 -28.71 -0.22 15.96
C ASP A 157 -29.11 1.26 15.71
N LYS A 158 -29.45 2.00 16.78
CA LYS A 158 -29.79 3.42 16.69
C LYS A 158 -28.62 4.32 16.26
N ASN A 159 -27.40 3.80 16.25
CA ASN A 159 -26.18 4.57 15.98
C ASN A 159 -25.51 4.20 14.65
N THR A 160 -25.82 3.03 14.08
CA THR A 160 -25.11 2.51 12.91
C THR A 160 -26.06 2.07 11.81
N LEU A 161 -25.80 2.61 10.63
CA LEU A 161 -26.53 2.35 9.42
C LEU A 161 -25.64 1.66 8.40
N ILE A 162 -26.11 0.57 7.82
CA ILE A 162 -25.33 -0.30 6.94
C ILE A 162 -25.95 -0.34 5.56
N HIS A 163 -25.11 -0.21 4.53
CA HIS A 163 -25.47 -0.35 3.13
C HIS A 163 -24.56 -1.38 2.47
N CYS A 164 -25.15 -2.36 1.80
CA CYS A 164 -24.42 -3.39 1.07
C CYS A 164 -25.15 -3.72 -0.25
N LYS A 165 -24.37 -4.02 -1.29
CA LYS A 165 -24.89 -4.39 -2.62
C LYS A 165 -24.74 -5.89 -2.89
N ASN A 166 -25.58 -6.44 -3.74
CA ASN A 166 -25.43 -7.77 -4.37
C ASN A 166 -25.02 -8.88 -3.38
N ASN A 167 -23.88 -9.53 -3.63
CA ASN A 167 -23.39 -10.68 -2.87
C ASN A 167 -23.01 -10.33 -1.42
N ALA A 168 -22.62 -9.08 -1.16
CA ALA A 168 -22.32 -8.59 0.18
C ALA A 168 -23.54 -8.72 1.11
N SER A 169 -24.74 -8.42 0.59
CA SER A 169 -25.99 -8.55 1.35
C SER A 169 -26.29 -10.00 1.72
N LYS A 170 -26.09 -10.95 0.79
CA LYS A 170 -26.25 -12.39 1.04
C LYS A 170 -25.24 -12.90 2.06
N TYR A 171 -23.98 -12.47 1.94
CA TYR A 171 -22.90 -12.82 2.86
C TYR A 171 -23.19 -12.35 4.29
N LEU A 172 -23.67 -11.12 4.43
CA LEU A 172 -23.97 -10.53 5.72
C LEU A 172 -25.22 -11.15 6.36
N LEU A 173 -26.29 -11.36 5.60
CA LEU A 173 -27.55 -11.96 6.08
C LEU A 173 -27.43 -13.43 6.46
N ASN A 174 -26.53 -14.19 5.83
CA ASN A 174 -26.28 -15.59 6.16
C ASN A 174 -25.38 -15.78 7.40
N ASN A 175 -25.18 -14.71 8.20
CA ASN A 175 -24.28 -14.68 9.37
C ASN A 175 -22.84 -15.15 9.07
N LYS A 176 -22.40 -15.13 7.81
CA LYS A 176 -21.01 -15.45 7.47
C LYS A 176 -20.04 -14.35 7.90
N VAL A 177 -20.57 -13.15 8.14
CA VAL A 177 -19.87 -11.98 8.69
C VAL A 177 -20.37 -11.75 10.11
N THR A 178 -19.51 -11.98 11.09
CA THR A 178 -19.76 -11.62 12.49
C THR A 178 -19.05 -10.32 12.82
N PHE A 179 -19.79 -9.40 13.42
CA PHE A 179 -19.24 -8.18 13.99
C PHE A 179 -18.93 -8.45 15.45
N GLY A 180 -17.71 -8.13 15.86
CA GLY A 180 -17.22 -8.37 17.21
C GLY A 180 -16.26 -7.28 17.64
N LYS A 181 -15.51 -7.57 18.70
CA LYS A 181 -14.54 -6.62 19.22
C LYS A 181 -13.38 -6.46 18.25
N ALA A 182 -12.99 -5.21 17.99
CA ALA A 182 -11.80 -4.95 17.18
C ALA A 182 -10.55 -5.53 17.88
N PRO A 183 -9.53 -5.96 17.12
CA PRO A 183 -8.22 -6.30 17.69
C PRO A 183 -7.68 -5.17 18.57
N ALA A 184 -6.95 -5.47 19.64
CA ALA A 184 -6.52 -4.48 20.64
C ALA A 184 -5.72 -3.31 20.05
N ASN A 185 -4.86 -3.59 19.06
CA ASN A 185 -4.12 -2.57 18.30
C ASN A 185 -5.06 -1.66 17.49
N VAL A 186 -6.06 -2.24 16.81
CA VAL A 186 -7.10 -1.47 16.09
C VAL A 186 -7.98 -0.71 17.07
N MET A 187 -8.28 -1.26 18.24
CA MET A 187 -9.03 -0.60 19.31
C MET A 187 -8.32 0.65 19.84
N GLN A 188 -7.01 0.56 20.07
CA GLN A 188 -6.22 1.72 20.48
C GLN A 188 -6.24 2.78 19.37
N THR A 189 -6.04 2.37 18.11
CA THR A 189 -6.17 3.28 16.96
C THR A 189 -7.56 3.88 16.85
N ILE A 190 -8.65 3.14 17.07
CA ILE A 190 -10.01 3.68 17.06
C ILE A 190 -10.15 4.75 18.14
N LYS A 191 -9.60 4.55 19.34
CA LYS A 191 -9.74 5.50 20.45
C LYS A 191 -8.93 6.78 20.24
N THR A 192 -7.70 6.66 19.73
CA THR A 192 -6.78 7.78 19.57
C THR A 192 -6.95 8.48 18.24
N ASN A 193 -7.18 7.69 17.19
CA ASN A 193 -7.28 8.11 15.82
C ASN A 193 -8.68 7.90 15.31
N ARG A 194 -9.13 9.03 14.84
CA ARG A 194 -10.51 9.28 14.63
C ARG A 194 -10.86 8.93 13.13
N SER A 195 -9.85 8.61 12.30
CA SER A 195 -9.93 7.92 11.00
C SER A 195 -8.75 6.96 10.79
N PHE A 196 -9.00 5.82 10.15
CA PHE A 196 -7.98 4.80 9.93
C PHE A 196 -8.37 3.80 8.84
N ILE A 197 -7.36 3.05 8.40
CA ILE A 197 -7.44 1.86 7.57
C ILE A 197 -6.72 0.73 8.31
N SER A 198 -7.43 -0.35 8.57
CA SER A 198 -6.87 -1.61 9.03
C SER A 198 -6.84 -2.58 7.85
N LEU A 199 -5.69 -3.22 7.67
CA LEU A 199 -5.45 -4.26 6.68
C LEU A 199 -5.17 -5.56 7.43
N SER A 200 -5.95 -6.59 7.12
CA SER A 200 -5.73 -7.94 7.67
C SER A 200 -4.51 -8.62 7.04
N ASP A 201 -4.04 -9.70 7.65
CA ASP A 201 -3.05 -10.59 7.01
C ASP A 201 -3.59 -11.19 5.71
N ASP A 202 -4.89 -11.55 5.70
CA ASP A 202 -5.57 -12.12 4.54
C ASP A 202 -5.59 -11.18 3.33
N PHE A 203 -5.63 -9.86 3.56
CA PHE A 203 -5.51 -8.87 2.48
C PHE A 203 -4.20 -9.04 1.72
N TRP A 204 -3.08 -9.18 2.45
CA TRP A 204 -1.76 -9.33 1.84
C TRP A 204 -1.57 -10.68 1.18
N ASN A 205 -2.15 -11.73 1.77
CA ASN A 205 -2.13 -13.08 1.21
C ASN A 205 -3.00 -13.22 -0.05
N ASN A 206 -4.01 -12.37 -0.23
CA ASN A 206 -4.85 -12.34 -1.42
C ASN A 206 -4.19 -11.57 -2.57
N LYS A 207 -3.40 -12.26 -3.39
CA LYS A 207 -2.66 -11.68 -4.54
C LYS A 207 -3.53 -10.95 -5.57
N SER A 208 -4.80 -11.33 -5.72
CA SER A 208 -5.74 -10.62 -6.61
C SER A 208 -6.13 -9.24 -6.09
N VAL A 209 -6.10 -9.04 -4.77
CA VAL A 209 -6.43 -7.78 -4.11
C VAL A 209 -5.14 -6.97 -3.85
N SER A 210 -4.13 -7.59 -3.25
CA SER A 210 -2.85 -6.94 -2.92
C SER A 210 -1.94 -6.76 -4.13
N GLY A 211 -2.02 -7.61 -5.16
CA GLY A 211 -1.14 -7.56 -6.34
C GLY A 211 -1.31 -6.29 -7.18
N ASN A 212 -2.54 -5.76 -7.29
CA ASN A 212 -2.80 -4.48 -7.94
C ASN A 212 -2.26 -3.28 -7.15
N PHE A 213 -2.17 -3.42 -5.82
CA PHE A 213 -1.58 -2.42 -4.93
C PHE A 213 -0.05 -2.48 -4.97
N ALA A 214 0.52 -3.68 -4.83
CA ALA A 214 1.96 -3.92 -4.82
C ALA A 214 2.63 -3.66 -6.18
N SER A 215 2.01 -4.04 -7.30
CA SER A 215 2.60 -3.89 -8.64
C SER A 215 2.89 -2.45 -9.06
N LYS A 216 2.31 -1.46 -8.37
CA LYS A 216 2.46 -0.03 -8.68
C LYS A 216 3.51 0.70 -7.86
N VAL A 217 4.08 0.02 -6.87
CA VAL A 217 5.11 0.56 -5.99
C VAL A 217 6.45 -0.15 -6.26
N PRO A 218 7.60 0.53 -6.15
CA PRO A 218 8.90 -0.10 -6.34
C PRO A 218 9.08 -1.30 -5.39
N ALA A 219 9.70 -2.38 -5.85
CA ALA A 219 9.79 -3.59 -5.01
C ALA A 219 10.50 -3.47 -3.63
N PRO A 220 11.39 -2.47 -3.31
CA PRO A 220 11.87 -2.35 -1.92
C PRO A 220 10.76 -1.80 -1.00
N VAL A 221 9.81 -1.05 -1.58
CA VAL A 221 8.63 -0.52 -0.89
C VAL A 221 7.55 -1.60 -0.82
N GLN A 222 7.48 -2.52 -1.79
CA GLN A 222 6.52 -3.63 -1.76
C GLN A 222 6.68 -4.54 -0.53
N SER A 223 7.91 -4.93 -0.19
CA SER A 223 8.18 -5.80 0.97
C SER A 223 7.82 -5.15 2.30
N VAL A 224 8.08 -3.85 2.41
CA VAL A 224 7.71 -3.05 3.58
C VAL A 224 6.19 -2.87 3.65
N LEU A 225 5.56 -2.52 2.53
CA LEU A 225 4.11 -2.34 2.45
C LEU A 225 3.35 -3.62 2.76
N SER A 226 3.83 -4.80 2.34
CA SER A 226 3.18 -6.06 2.69
C SER A 226 3.15 -6.37 4.19
N SER A 227 3.96 -5.66 4.97
CA SER A 227 3.97 -5.75 6.43
C SER A 227 3.07 -4.71 7.10
N LEU A 228 2.47 -3.77 6.34
CA LEU A 228 1.56 -2.77 6.90
C LEU A 228 0.30 -3.45 7.42
N ARG A 229 -0.12 -3.11 8.64
CA ARG A 229 -1.32 -3.64 9.29
C ARG A 229 -2.34 -2.57 9.59
N ILE A 230 -1.87 -1.41 10.03
CA ILE A 230 -2.73 -0.27 10.32
C ILE A 230 -2.09 0.97 9.72
N LEU A 231 -2.91 1.75 9.03
CA LEU A 231 -2.62 3.11 8.64
C LEU A 231 -3.65 4.00 9.33
N SER A 232 -3.20 4.99 10.06
CA SER A 232 -4.08 5.98 10.67
C SER A 232 -3.52 7.37 10.51
N GLY A 233 -4.38 8.37 10.59
CA GLY A 233 -3.96 9.76 10.45
C GLY A 233 -4.68 10.69 11.41
N LYS A 234 -4.04 11.83 11.71
CA LYS A 234 -4.60 13.00 12.41
C LYS A 234 -4.25 14.30 11.65
N TYR A 235 -5.24 15.10 11.25
CA TYR A 235 -5.01 16.48 10.83
C TYR A 235 -4.99 17.36 12.07
N ASP A 236 -3.94 18.15 12.20
CA ASP A 236 -3.77 19.05 13.35
C ASP A 236 -2.88 20.23 12.96
N ASN A 237 -3.38 21.45 13.15
CA ASN A 237 -2.61 22.69 13.00
C ASN A 237 -1.82 22.83 11.68
N GLY A 238 -2.42 22.47 10.53
CA GLY A 238 -1.75 22.57 9.23
C GLY A 238 -0.84 21.39 8.88
N PHE A 239 -0.75 20.38 9.75
CA PHE A 239 0.03 19.17 9.53
C PHE A 239 -0.85 17.94 9.37
N MET A 240 -0.40 17.04 8.49
CA MET A 240 -0.86 15.67 8.42
C MET A 240 0.05 14.81 9.29
N ASN A 241 -0.51 14.22 10.34
CA ASN A 241 0.14 13.23 11.17
C ASN A 241 -0.32 11.85 10.68
N LEU A 242 0.60 10.93 10.39
CA LEU A 242 0.33 9.57 9.93
C LEU A 242 1.03 8.58 10.85
N TRP A 243 0.33 7.50 11.19
CA TRP A 243 0.88 6.36 11.90
C TRP A 243 0.73 5.12 11.03
N LEU A 244 1.86 4.53 10.67
CA LEU A 244 1.95 3.30 9.90
C LEU A 244 2.45 2.20 10.83
N THR A 245 1.54 1.32 11.26
CA THR A 245 1.88 0.18 12.12
C THR A 245 2.15 -1.05 11.26
N PHE A 246 3.33 -1.61 11.42
CA PHE A 246 3.81 -2.78 10.70
C PHE A 246 3.71 -4.05 11.54
N ALA A 247 3.86 -5.21 10.89
CA ALA A 247 3.85 -6.52 11.52
C ALA A 247 4.98 -6.68 12.55
N THR A 248 6.16 -6.13 12.26
CA THR A 248 7.35 -6.25 13.13
C THR A 248 8.10 -4.92 13.26
N PRO A 249 8.87 -4.73 14.36
CA PRO A 249 9.69 -3.54 14.56
C PRO A 249 10.75 -3.33 13.49
N GLU A 250 11.35 -4.42 12.99
CA GLU A 250 12.42 -4.38 11.99
C GLU A 250 11.93 -3.74 10.70
N VAL A 251 10.66 -3.96 10.34
CA VAL A 251 10.07 -3.37 9.13
C VAL A 251 9.76 -1.88 9.33
N ALA A 252 9.30 -1.49 10.52
CA ALA A 252 9.09 -0.08 10.86
C ALA A 252 10.41 0.71 10.82
N ASN A 253 11.46 0.16 11.43
CA ASN A 253 12.81 0.72 11.40
C ASN A 253 13.38 0.74 9.97
N GLY A 254 13.19 -0.33 9.20
CA GLY A 254 13.60 -0.38 7.80
C GLY A 254 12.93 0.69 6.95
N MET A 255 11.63 0.95 7.16
CA MET A 255 10.92 2.04 6.48
C MET A 255 11.42 3.42 6.91
N TYR A 256 11.66 3.62 8.21
CA TYR A 256 12.24 4.84 8.73
C TYR A 256 13.59 5.13 8.07
N THR A 257 14.52 4.16 8.09
CA THR A 257 15.83 4.28 7.45
C THR A 257 15.72 4.56 5.96
N LEU A 258 14.80 3.89 5.25
CA LEU A 258 14.55 4.15 3.84
C LEU A 258 14.12 5.61 3.59
N LEU A 259 13.17 6.12 4.37
CA LEU A 259 12.68 7.50 4.21
C LEU A 259 13.75 8.53 4.56
N GLU A 260 14.55 8.31 5.60
CA GLU A 260 15.69 9.18 5.92
C GLU A 260 16.75 9.16 4.82
N GLN A 261 17.09 7.98 4.27
CA GLN A 261 18.00 7.88 3.13
C GLN A 261 17.49 8.66 1.91
N LEU A 262 16.18 8.58 1.63
CA LEU A 262 15.54 9.36 0.57
C LEU A 262 15.60 10.86 0.84
N ARG A 263 15.36 11.29 2.09
CA ARG A 263 15.49 12.69 2.50
C ARG A 263 16.91 13.19 2.31
N THR A 264 17.90 12.48 2.84
CA THR A 264 19.31 12.86 2.73
C THR A 264 19.72 12.96 1.27
N LYS A 265 19.38 11.96 0.46
CA LYS A 265 19.70 11.96 -0.97
C LYS A 265 19.05 13.12 -1.70
N PHE A 266 17.76 13.38 -1.47
CA PHE A 266 17.07 14.51 -2.06
C PHE A 266 17.75 15.84 -1.73
N ASN A 267 18.14 16.03 -0.46
CA ASN A 267 18.83 17.25 -0.04
C ASN A 267 20.18 17.41 -0.74
N THR A 268 20.99 16.35 -0.80
CA THR A 268 22.29 16.38 -1.48
C THR A 268 22.15 16.65 -2.98
N ASP A 269 21.27 15.93 -3.67
CA ASP A 269 21.06 16.10 -5.12
C ASP A 269 20.53 17.52 -5.43
N SER A 270 19.63 18.04 -4.58
CA SER A 270 19.09 19.41 -4.72
C SER A 270 20.17 20.47 -4.50
N GLU A 271 21.05 20.29 -3.52
CA GLU A 271 22.18 21.19 -3.27
C GLU A 271 23.18 21.20 -4.43
N GLN A 272 23.44 20.04 -5.04
CA GLN A 272 24.30 19.93 -6.21
C GLN A 272 23.73 20.68 -7.42
N GLU A 273 22.42 20.53 -7.70
CA GLU A 273 21.76 21.25 -8.78
C GLU A 273 21.72 22.76 -8.55
N ILE A 274 21.43 23.21 -7.31
CA ILE A 274 21.50 24.63 -6.94
C ILE A 274 22.91 25.17 -7.18
N SER A 275 23.94 24.48 -6.69
CA SER A 275 25.34 24.89 -6.84
C SER A 275 25.78 24.94 -8.32
N LYS A 276 25.37 23.95 -9.12
CA LYS A 276 25.66 23.88 -10.55
C LYS A 276 25.01 25.02 -11.32
N PHE A 277 23.80 25.42 -10.97
CA PHE A 277 23.18 26.59 -11.59
C PHE A 277 23.87 27.89 -11.15
N THR A 278 24.10 28.09 -9.85
CA THR A 278 24.73 29.31 -9.34
C THR A 278 26.10 29.55 -9.98
N SER A 279 26.89 28.49 -10.18
CA SER A 279 28.21 28.58 -10.83
C SER A 279 28.18 28.82 -12.35
N ASN A 280 27.01 28.67 -12.99
CA ASN A 280 26.85 28.89 -14.43
C ASN A 280 25.94 30.06 -14.78
N ILE A 281 25.48 30.84 -13.79
CA ILE A 281 24.49 31.90 -14.00
C ILE A 281 24.91 32.93 -15.05
N ASP A 282 26.20 33.28 -15.07
CA ASP A 282 26.78 34.26 -16.01
C ASP A 282 26.89 33.73 -17.45
N LYS A 283 26.66 32.43 -17.67
CA LYS A 283 26.75 31.76 -18.97
C LYS A 283 25.37 31.48 -19.58
N LEU A 284 24.29 31.77 -18.88
CA LEU A 284 22.93 31.45 -19.31
C LEU A 284 22.29 32.63 -20.06
N SER A 285 21.52 32.32 -21.10
CA SER A 285 20.66 33.32 -21.75
C SER A 285 19.48 33.72 -20.85
N ALA A 286 18.84 34.86 -21.15
CA ALA A 286 17.69 35.34 -20.39
C ALA A 286 16.53 34.31 -20.31
N ASN A 287 16.28 33.54 -21.38
CA ASN A 287 15.23 32.52 -21.38
C ASN A 287 15.62 31.27 -20.55
N GLU A 288 16.89 30.91 -20.55
CA GLU A 288 17.41 29.81 -19.72
C GLU A 288 17.40 30.21 -18.23
N LEU A 289 17.76 31.46 -17.90
CA LEU A 289 17.67 31.99 -16.54
C LEU A 289 16.25 31.91 -15.97
N VAL A 290 15.23 32.26 -16.76
CA VAL A 290 13.83 32.21 -16.33
C VAL A 290 13.37 30.77 -16.12
N SER A 291 13.68 29.86 -17.07
CA SER A 291 13.22 28.47 -17.01
C SER A 291 13.96 27.63 -15.96
N GLU A 292 15.28 27.77 -15.84
CA GLU A 292 16.08 27.10 -14.82
C GLU A 292 15.89 27.75 -13.43
N GLY A 293 15.75 29.07 -13.36
CA GLY A 293 15.43 29.77 -12.12
C GLY A 293 14.08 29.34 -11.52
N ALA A 294 13.07 29.11 -12.35
CA ALA A 294 11.77 28.57 -11.90
C ALA A 294 11.90 27.14 -11.34
N LYS A 295 12.71 26.27 -11.97
CA LYS A 295 12.99 24.92 -11.44
C LYS A 295 13.66 25.00 -10.08
N LEU A 296 14.64 25.89 -9.91
CA LEU A 296 15.34 26.05 -8.65
C LEU A 296 14.47 26.60 -7.52
N MET A 297 13.62 27.59 -7.80
CA MET A 297 12.66 28.06 -6.80
C MET A 297 11.71 26.94 -6.36
N SER A 298 11.31 26.07 -7.29
CA SER A 298 10.55 24.85 -6.96
C SER A 298 11.37 23.87 -6.11
N LEU A 299 12.63 23.62 -6.46
CA LEU A 299 13.53 22.72 -5.70
C LEU A 299 13.80 23.23 -4.29
N ALA A 300 14.06 24.54 -4.13
CA ALA A 300 14.27 25.19 -2.84
C ALA A 300 13.01 25.10 -1.97
N GLY A 301 11.84 25.45 -2.51
CA GLY A 301 10.57 25.31 -1.78
C GLY A 301 10.26 23.86 -1.40
N MET A 302 10.61 22.89 -2.24
CA MET A 302 10.48 21.46 -1.89
C MET A 302 11.45 21.02 -0.79
N LYS A 303 12.68 21.55 -0.76
CA LYS A 303 13.66 21.28 0.29
C LYS A 303 13.15 21.77 1.64
N ASP A 304 12.59 22.98 1.69
CA ASP A 304 12.03 23.55 2.92
C ASP A 304 10.87 22.70 3.45
N LEU A 305 9.98 22.23 2.58
CA LEU A 305 8.89 21.32 2.98
C LEU A 305 9.39 19.97 3.50
N ILE A 306 10.40 19.40 2.86
CA ILE A 306 10.97 18.11 3.29
C ILE A 306 11.65 18.25 4.65
N ALA A 307 12.23 19.42 4.95
CA ALA A 307 12.81 19.72 6.25
C ALA A 307 11.76 19.80 7.37
N GLU A 308 10.53 20.24 7.04
CA GLU A 308 9.40 20.25 7.99
C GLU A 308 8.80 18.86 8.25
N ILE A 309 9.11 17.85 7.44
CA ILE A 309 8.65 16.49 7.67
C ILE A 309 9.37 15.93 8.91
N SER A 310 8.63 15.49 9.92
CA SER A 310 9.18 14.76 11.06
C SER A 310 8.90 13.27 10.93
N LEU A 311 9.93 12.45 11.13
CA LEU A 311 9.83 10.98 11.10
C LEU A 311 10.27 10.44 12.47
N SER A 312 9.53 9.48 13.01
CA SER A 312 9.96 8.77 14.22
C SER A 312 9.35 7.38 14.29
N VAL A 313 10.03 6.43 14.94
CA VAL A 313 9.45 5.12 15.27
C VAL A 313 8.91 5.19 16.69
N GLN A 314 7.61 4.94 16.85
CA GLN A 314 6.86 4.91 18.09
C GLN A 314 6.41 3.48 18.39
N GLU A 315 6.34 3.12 19.68
CA GLU A 315 5.78 1.83 20.14
C GLU A 315 6.37 0.61 19.39
N GLU A 316 7.66 0.68 19.04
CA GLU A 316 8.49 -0.28 18.29
C GLU A 316 8.06 -0.61 16.85
N LYS A 317 6.76 -0.66 16.55
CA LYS A 317 6.22 -1.14 15.26
C LYS A 317 5.54 -0.05 14.43
N THR A 318 5.45 1.16 14.96
CA THR A 318 4.68 2.24 14.34
C THR A 318 5.61 3.33 13.84
N LEU A 319 5.64 3.54 12.53
CA LEU A 319 6.29 4.70 11.95
C LEU A 319 5.33 5.88 11.99
N PHE A 320 5.74 6.93 12.68
CA PHE A 320 5.08 8.22 12.70
C PHE A 320 5.68 9.17 11.66
N ILE A 321 4.81 9.80 10.88
CA ILE A 321 5.16 10.80 9.87
C ILE A 321 4.31 12.05 10.14
N LYS A 322 4.94 13.16 10.47
CA LYS A 322 4.31 14.48 10.49
C LYS A 322 4.77 15.23 9.25
N ALA A 323 3.86 15.65 8.39
CA ALA A 323 4.19 16.40 7.17
C ALA A 323 3.31 17.66 7.06
N PRO A 324 3.87 18.81 6.66
CA PRO A 324 3.09 20.02 6.43
C PRO A 324 2.15 19.81 5.24
N ILE A 325 0.95 20.39 5.31
CA ILE A 325 0.07 20.46 4.15
C ILE A 325 0.42 21.71 3.36
N ALA A 326 1.45 21.61 2.52
CA ALA A 326 1.53 22.50 1.37
C ALA A 326 0.53 22.04 0.30
N ASP A 327 0.10 22.98 -0.52
CA ASP A 327 -0.87 22.78 -1.60
C ASP A 327 -0.66 21.41 -2.26
N THR A 328 -1.67 20.54 -2.27
CA THR A 328 -1.57 19.08 -2.50
C THR A 328 -0.72 18.63 -3.71
N GLN A 329 -0.50 19.53 -4.67
CA GLN A 329 0.40 19.35 -5.80
C GLN A 329 1.87 19.23 -5.38
N LEU A 330 2.30 19.91 -4.31
CA LEU A 330 3.68 20.02 -3.85
C LEU A 330 4.14 18.79 -3.04
N ILE A 331 3.25 18.17 -2.25
CA ILE A 331 3.53 16.89 -1.56
C ILE A 331 3.54 15.72 -2.54
N MET A 332 2.60 15.71 -3.50
CA MET A 332 2.57 14.71 -4.57
C MET A 332 3.73 14.85 -5.54
N ALA A 333 4.18 16.09 -5.80
CA ALA A 333 5.44 16.37 -6.48
C ALA A 333 6.64 15.93 -5.64
N GLY A 334 6.65 16.16 -4.32
CA GLY A 334 7.68 15.69 -3.38
C GLY A 334 7.87 14.18 -3.41
N ILE A 335 6.83 13.42 -3.10
CA ILE A 335 6.89 11.95 -3.09
C ILE A 335 7.14 11.39 -4.50
N GLY A 336 6.51 11.99 -5.53
CA GLY A 336 6.70 11.61 -6.92
C GLY A 336 8.11 11.86 -7.44
N LEU A 337 8.73 12.98 -7.05
CA LEU A 337 10.09 13.37 -7.42
C LEU A 337 11.12 12.59 -6.63
N SER A 338 10.93 12.38 -5.31
CA SER A 338 11.78 11.48 -4.51
C SER A 338 11.73 10.05 -5.02
N ALA A 339 10.56 9.54 -5.44
CA ALA A 339 10.46 8.25 -6.10
C ALA A 339 11.14 8.25 -7.48
N ALA A 340 10.99 9.31 -8.29
CA ALA A 340 11.65 9.41 -9.60
C ALA A 340 13.18 9.50 -9.51
N ILE A 341 13.72 10.18 -8.48
CA ILE A 341 15.15 10.30 -8.21
C ILE A 341 15.71 9.00 -7.60
N ALA A 342 14.92 8.30 -6.78
CA ALA A 342 15.38 7.08 -6.12
C ALA A 342 15.24 5.82 -6.99
N VAL A 343 14.30 5.78 -7.94
CA VAL A 343 14.09 4.62 -8.83
C VAL A 343 15.35 4.22 -9.62
N PRO A 344 16.09 5.15 -10.27
CA PRO A 344 17.35 4.81 -10.93
C PRO A 344 18.38 4.21 -9.97
N ASN A 345 18.47 4.75 -8.74
CA ASN A 345 19.41 4.26 -7.74
C ASN A 345 19.01 2.90 -7.17
N PHE A 346 17.71 2.60 -7.02
CA PHE A 346 17.24 1.27 -6.64
C PHE A 346 17.47 0.23 -7.74
N GLN A 347 17.41 0.62 -9.01
CA GLN A 347 17.80 -0.25 -10.12
C GLN A 347 19.30 -0.58 -10.05
N ALA A 348 20.16 0.43 -9.82
CA ALA A 348 21.59 0.24 -9.63
C ALA A 348 21.92 -0.63 -8.40
N ALA A 349 21.32 -0.35 -7.24
CA ALA A 349 21.51 -1.12 -6.02
C ALA A 349 21.07 -2.58 -6.16
N ARG A 350 20.00 -2.85 -6.93
CA ARG A 350 19.58 -4.20 -7.27
C ARG A 350 20.53 -4.89 -8.22
N GLY A 351 21.03 -4.19 -9.23
CA GLY A 351 22.07 -4.70 -10.12
C GLY A 351 23.26 -5.17 -9.31
N GLN A 352 23.73 -4.35 -8.36
CA GLN A 352 24.82 -4.71 -7.46
C GLN A 352 24.48 -5.89 -6.54
N ALA A 353 23.27 -5.94 -5.97
CA ALA A 353 22.86 -7.07 -5.13
C ALA A 353 22.80 -8.40 -5.90
N ARG A 354 22.28 -8.38 -7.13
CA ARG A 354 22.24 -9.55 -8.02
C ARG A 354 23.65 -9.98 -8.45
N GLN A 355 24.51 -9.02 -8.76
CA GLN A 355 25.93 -9.27 -9.06
C GLN A 355 26.64 -9.92 -7.88
N LYS A 356 26.48 -9.40 -6.65
CA LYS A 356 27.05 -10.00 -5.43
C LYS A 356 26.53 -11.42 -5.19
N ALA A 357 25.25 -11.68 -5.40
CA ALA A 357 24.68 -13.02 -5.32
C ALA A 357 25.29 -13.96 -6.38
N CYS A 358 25.51 -13.47 -7.60
CA CYS A 358 26.18 -14.24 -8.66
C CYS A 358 27.63 -14.59 -8.30
N PHE A 359 28.37 -13.66 -7.70
CA PHE A 359 29.73 -13.92 -7.22
C PHE A 359 29.79 -14.91 -6.06
N SER A 360 28.80 -14.86 -5.16
CA SER A 360 28.66 -15.89 -4.12
C SER A 360 28.47 -17.28 -4.73
N ASN A 361 27.59 -17.40 -5.73
CA ASN A 361 27.36 -18.63 -6.47
C ASN A 361 28.66 -19.17 -7.11
N GLN A 362 29.47 -18.29 -7.72
CA GLN A 362 30.74 -18.67 -8.34
C GLN A 362 31.74 -19.23 -7.32
N ARG A 363 31.87 -18.59 -6.14
CA ARG A 363 32.77 -19.08 -5.07
C ARG A 363 32.33 -20.44 -4.52
N VAL A 364 31.03 -20.61 -4.30
CA VAL A 364 30.47 -21.89 -3.85
C VAL A 364 30.73 -22.99 -4.88
N LEU A 365 30.56 -22.68 -6.16
CA LEU A 365 30.77 -23.65 -7.23
C LEU A 365 32.25 -24.01 -7.39
N MET A 366 33.16 -23.04 -7.23
CA MET A 366 34.60 -23.31 -7.28
C MET A 366 35.02 -24.22 -6.13
N GLY A 367 34.62 -23.91 -4.88
CA GLY A 367 34.94 -24.76 -3.74
C GLY A 367 34.36 -26.17 -3.87
N ALA A 368 33.16 -26.32 -4.44
CA ALA A 368 32.57 -27.64 -4.71
C ALA A 368 33.39 -28.46 -5.74
N ILE A 369 33.94 -27.79 -6.76
CA ILE A 369 34.75 -28.43 -7.80
C ILE A 369 36.14 -28.79 -7.28
N GLU A 370 36.77 -27.90 -6.52
CA GLU A 370 38.05 -28.18 -5.84
C GLU A 370 37.93 -29.41 -4.94
N MET A 371 36.87 -29.47 -4.11
CA MET A 371 36.60 -30.63 -3.28
C MET A 371 36.37 -31.90 -4.10
N TYR A 372 35.57 -31.83 -5.18
CA TYR A 372 35.36 -32.97 -6.06
C TYR A 372 36.67 -33.48 -6.68
N ASN A 373 37.51 -32.56 -7.19
CA ASN A 373 38.77 -32.89 -7.88
C ASN A 373 39.83 -33.46 -6.94
N MET A 374 39.77 -33.16 -5.63
CA MET A 374 40.64 -33.79 -4.63
C MET A 374 40.24 -35.22 -4.31
N ASP A 375 38.95 -35.55 -4.46
CA ASP A 375 38.39 -36.86 -4.08
C ASP A 375 38.31 -37.85 -5.25
N HIS A 376 38.49 -37.39 -6.50
CA HIS A 376 38.28 -38.19 -7.71
C HIS A 376 39.47 -38.14 -8.68
N ASP A 377 39.82 -39.29 -9.26
CA ASP A 377 40.85 -39.39 -10.31
C ASP A 377 40.41 -38.68 -11.61
N GLU A 378 39.11 -38.77 -11.96
CA GLU A 378 38.52 -38.08 -13.10
C GLU A 378 38.09 -36.65 -12.70
N MET A 379 39.04 -35.72 -12.79
CA MET A 379 38.81 -34.33 -12.41
C MET A 379 37.90 -33.57 -13.39
N ILE A 380 37.05 -32.70 -12.86
CA ILE A 380 36.26 -31.71 -13.59
C ILE A 380 37.19 -30.61 -14.09
N LYS A 381 37.33 -30.54 -15.43
CA LYS A 381 38.12 -29.52 -16.13
C LYS A 381 37.30 -28.31 -16.56
N GLU A 382 36.02 -28.53 -16.83
CA GLU A 382 35.09 -27.51 -17.31
C GLU A 382 33.73 -27.66 -16.63
N ILE A 383 33.05 -26.54 -16.41
CA ILE A 383 31.74 -26.53 -15.75
C ILE A 383 30.62 -26.42 -16.78
N THR A 384 29.63 -27.31 -16.66
CA THR A 384 28.41 -27.27 -17.47
C THR A 384 27.19 -27.07 -16.57
N PRO A 385 26.10 -26.44 -17.08
CA PRO A 385 24.88 -26.22 -16.29
C PRO A 385 24.33 -27.49 -15.63
N ASP A 386 24.44 -28.63 -16.29
CA ASP A 386 23.90 -29.91 -15.81
C ASP A 386 24.63 -30.45 -14.58
N MET A 387 25.83 -29.96 -14.28
CA MET A 387 26.59 -30.38 -13.09
C MET A 387 26.04 -29.76 -11.79
N PHE A 388 25.43 -28.57 -11.86
CA PHE A 388 25.00 -27.80 -10.69
C PHE A 388 23.48 -27.52 -10.63
N ASN A 389 22.74 -27.97 -11.64
CA ASN A 389 21.28 -27.98 -11.66
C ASN A 389 20.70 -29.10 -10.78
N ALA A 390 19.38 -29.13 -10.64
CA ALA A 390 18.69 -30.18 -9.88
C ALA A 390 19.03 -31.58 -10.44
N GLY A 391 19.59 -32.45 -9.59
CA GLY A 391 20.05 -33.79 -10.00
C GLY A 391 21.44 -33.84 -10.64
N GLY A 392 22.14 -32.70 -10.73
CA GLY A 392 23.49 -32.61 -11.28
C GLY A 392 24.55 -33.32 -10.45
N LEU A 393 25.69 -33.62 -11.08
CA LEU A 393 26.82 -34.34 -10.48
C LEU A 393 27.18 -33.82 -9.08
N LEU A 394 27.38 -32.51 -8.94
CA LEU A 394 27.83 -31.91 -7.69
C LEU A 394 26.79 -32.01 -6.56
N LEU A 395 25.50 -32.15 -6.89
CA LEU A 395 24.45 -32.39 -5.90
C LEU A 395 24.38 -33.88 -5.52
N ARG A 396 24.51 -34.77 -6.50
CA ARG A 396 24.46 -36.24 -6.27
C ARG A 396 25.61 -36.69 -5.39
N GLU A 397 26.80 -36.15 -5.65
CA GLU A 397 28.02 -36.41 -4.86
C GLU A 397 28.13 -35.52 -3.61
N LYS A 398 27.10 -34.71 -3.31
CA LYS A 398 26.96 -33.90 -2.10
C LYS A 398 28.00 -32.78 -1.89
N TYR A 399 28.75 -32.39 -2.92
CA TYR A 399 29.59 -31.18 -2.89
C TYR A 399 28.75 -29.89 -2.93
N LEU A 400 27.50 -29.98 -3.41
CA LEU A 400 26.49 -28.92 -3.30
C LEU A 400 25.29 -29.41 -2.51
N ALA A 401 24.92 -28.68 -1.46
CA ALA A 401 23.74 -28.99 -0.65
C ALA A 401 22.41 -28.73 -1.39
N LYS A 402 22.40 -27.79 -2.34
CA LYS A 402 21.21 -27.35 -3.08
C LYS A 402 21.61 -26.89 -4.50
N PRO A 403 20.68 -26.91 -5.47
CA PRO A 403 20.93 -26.35 -6.78
C PRO A 403 21.22 -24.86 -6.68
N LEU A 404 22.11 -24.35 -7.54
CA LEU A 404 22.34 -22.91 -7.59
C LEU A 404 21.10 -22.19 -8.16
N ARG A 405 20.74 -21.09 -7.52
CA ARG A 405 19.71 -20.18 -8.02
C ARG A 405 20.39 -18.99 -8.68
N MET A 406 20.21 -18.87 -9.99
CA MET A 406 20.73 -17.73 -10.73
C MET A 406 19.96 -16.45 -10.37
N PRO A 407 20.64 -15.32 -10.10
CA PRO A 407 19.99 -14.08 -9.71
C PRO A 407 19.30 -13.34 -10.87
N ASP A 408 19.65 -13.67 -12.11
CA ASP A 408 19.01 -13.16 -13.33
C ASP A 408 18.75 -14.30 -14.33
N PRO A 409 17.70 -14.20 -15.17
CA PRO A 409 17.40 -15.21 -16.19
C PRO A 409 18.53 -15.41 -17.22
N ASP A 410 19.28 -14.35 -17.52
CA ASP A 410 20.36 -14.37 -18.51
C ASP A 410 21.73 -14.68 -17.89
N CYS A 411 21.78 -15.07 -16.61
CA CYS A 411 23.00 -15.55 -15.99
C CYS A 411 23.39 -16.90 -16.60
N LEU A 412 24.49 -16.90 -17.34
CA LEU A 412 25.12 -18.12 -17.84
C LEU A 412 26.49 -18.26 -17.18
N ILE A 413 26.66 -19.33 -16.39
CA ILE A 413 27.92 -19.67 -15.73
C ILE A 413 28.72 -20.60 -16.64
N TYR A 414 30.01 -20.33 -16.76
CA TYR A 414 30.96 -21.12 -17.55
C TYR A 414 32.34 -21.07 -16.89
N SER A 415 33.23 -21.98 -17.29
CA SER A 415 34.64 -22.00 -16.88
C SER A 415 35.49 -21.27 -17.89
N GLU A 416 36.44 -20.48 -17.41
CA GLU A 416 37.51 -19.93 -18.22
C GLU A 416 38.82 -20.55 -17.74
N GLY A 417 39.50 -21.28 -18.63
CA GLY A 417 40.66 -22.10 -18.27
C GLY A 417 40.28 -23.49 -17.73
N ASP A 418 41.30 -24.28 -17.43
CA ASP A 418 41.18 -25.62 -16.85
C ASP A 418 41.00 -25.51 -15.32
N LEU A 419 39.91 -26.11 -14.80
CA LEU A 419 39.54 -26.09 -13.39
C LEU A 419 40.33 -27.09 -12.51
N THR A 420 41.28 -27.85 -13.06
CA THR A 420 42.12 -28.76 -12.27
C THR A 420 43.33 -28.09 -11.62
N GLY A 421 43.58 -26.81 -11.90
CA GLY A 421 44.70 -26.06 -11.34
C GLY A 421 44.34 -24.60 -11.06
N ASP A 422 45.30 -23.85 -10.56
CA ASP A 422 45.09 -22.50 -10.01
C ASP A 422 44.69 -21.42 -11.04
N SER A 423 44.78 -21.74 -12.34
CA SER A 423 44.46 -20.81 -13.42
C SER A 423 42.98 -20.81 -13.84
N GLY A 424 42.23 -21.84 -13.47
CA GLY A 424 40.82 -21.96 -13.84
C GLY A 424 39.93 -21.06 -13.00
N GLN A 425 38.99 -20.35 -13.65
CA GLN A 425 38.01 -19.53 -12.94
C GLN A 425 36.58 -19.75 -13.44
N ILE A 426 35.63 -19.65 -12.52
CA ILE A 426 34.20 -19.69 -12.85
C ILE A 426 33.75 -18.26 -13.12
N ARG A 427 33.09 -18.05 -14.26
CA ARG A 427 32.62 -16.72 -14.70
C ARG A 427 31.16 -16.74 -15.06
N CYS A 428 30.52 -15.58 -14.97
CA CYS A 428 29.19 -15.34 -15.50
C CYS A 428 29.26 -14.44 -16.73
N LYS A 429 28.59 -14.82 -17.82
CA LYS A 429 28.54 -14.00 -19.05
C LYS A 429 27.94 -12.61 -18.82
N LYS A 430 27.01 -12.49 -17.88
CA LYS A 430 26.33 -11.22 -17.54
C LYS A 430 27.09 -10.40 -16.49
N HIS A 431 27.63 -11.04 -15.46
CA HIS A 431 28.17 -10.36 -14.28
C HIS A 431 29.71 -10.33 -14.19
N GLY A 432 30.40 -11.11 -15.01
CA GLY A 432 31.85 -11.33 -14.92
C GLY A 432 32.22 -12.30 -13.80
N SER A 433 33.40 -12.09 -13.21
CA SER A 433 33.90 -12.79 -12.03
C SER A 433 34.13 -11.83 -10.86
N PRO A 434 34.31 -12.32 -9.62
CA PRO A 434 34.68 -11.49 -8.48
C PRO A 434 35.89 -10.58 -8.75
N ASP A 435 36.89 -11.09 -9.47
CA ASP A 435 38.14 -10.38 -9.76
C ASP A 435 38.05 -9.51 -11.01
N ASN A 436 37.14 -9.84 -11.93
CA ASN A 436 36.89 -9.08 -13.15
C ASN A 436 35.38 -8.88 -13.37
N PRO A 437 34.74 -7.98 -12.59
CA PRO A 437 33.32 -7.73 -12.64
C PRO A 437 32.93 -6.95 -13.90
N ILE A 438 31.84 -7.35 -14.56
CA ILE A 438 31.23 -6.55 -15.64
C ILE A 438 30.35 -5.49 -14.99
N MET A 439 30.65 -4.21 -15.24
CA MET A 439 29.84 -3.10 -14.75
C MET A 439 28.47 -3.10 -15.44
N LEU A 440 27.41 -3.36 -14.67
CA LEU A 440 26.04 -3.28 -15.14
C LEU A 440 25.66 -1.81 -15.36
N LYS A 441 25.31 -1.45 -16.60
CA LYS A 441 24.86 -0.11 -16.98
C LYS A 441 23.40 0.13 -16.62
#